data_AF-A0A832W3Z5-F1
#
_entry.id   AF-A0A832W3Z5-F1
#
_cell.length_a   1.000
_cell.length_b   1.000
_cell.length_c   1.000
_cell.angle_alpha   90.00
_cell.angle_beta   90.00
_cell.angle_gamma   90.00
#
_symmetry.space_group_name_H-M   'P 1'
#
loop_
_entity.id
_entity.type
_entity.pdbx_description
1 polymer ?
#
loop_
_entity_poly.entity_id
_entity_poly.type
_entity_poly.pdbx_seq_one_letter_code
_entity_poly.pdbx_strand_id
1 'polypeptide(L)'
;AEPREVYDLYKSRSLVEEHFAVFKSLIQADKLYLRDATAVFGHVFVGFLCLYLYCRILNRIKKAGMTAHLSPHGLLLKLSKVYAVRSGEERAITEVPKQVRKIAERLELNIFPNI
;
A
#
# COMPACT_ATOMS: atom_id res chain seq x y z
N ALA A 1 -5.76 -19.62 26.21
CA ALA A 1 -5.69 -18.27 25.63
C ALA A 1 -6.71 -17.42 26.35
N GLU A 2 -6.31 -16.23 26.78
CA GLU A 2 -7.24 -15.27 27.40
C GLU A 2 -8.37 -14.94 26.39
N PRO A 3 -9.64 -14.80 26.82
CA PRO A 3 -10.75 -14.50 25.91
C PRO A 3 -10.51 -13.27 25.02
N ARG A 4 -9.72 -12.32 25.53
CA ARG A 4 -9.31 -11.10 24.83
C ARG A 4 -8.33 -11.37 23.69
N GLU A 5 -7.39 -12.29 23.88
CA GLU A 5 -6.41 -12.69 22.84
C GLU A 5 -7.11 -13.39 21.67
N VAL A 6 -8.08 -14.27 21.97
CA VAL A 6 -8.87 -14.96 20.94
C VAL A 6 -9.71 -13.95 20.16
N TYR A 7 -10.32 -12.99 20.84
CA TYR A 7 -11.09 -11.91 20.21
C TYR A 7 -10.22 -11.04 19.29
N ASP A 8 -9.05 -10.61 19.77
CA ASP A 8 -8.14 -9.77 18.98
C ASP A 8 -7.59 -10.53 17.76
N LEU A 9 -7.30 -11.83 17.91
CA LEU A 9 -6.89 -12.69 16.80
C LEU A 9 -8.00 -12.79 15.74
N TYR A 10 -9.24 -13.08 16.13
CA TYR A 10 -10.38 -13.12 15.21
C TYR A 10 -10.62 -11.78 14.51
N LYS A 11 -10.50 -10.67 15.24
CA LYS A 11 -10.64 -9.33 14.67
C LYS A 11 -9.53 -9.03 13.65
N SER A 12 -8.30 -9.42 13.94
CA SER A 12 -7.18 -9.28 13.00
C SER A 12 -7.40 -10.10 11.72
N ARG A 13 -7.96 -11.30 11.84
CA ARG A 13 -8.30 -12.15 10.69
C ARG A 13 -9.38 -11.49 9.83
N SER A 14 -10.44 -10.97 10.43
CA SER A 14 -11.50 -10.27 9.71
C SER A 14 -10.95 -9.05 8.95
N LEU A 15 -10.02 -8.30 9.56
CA LEU A 15 -9.35 -7.18 8.89
C LEU A 15 -8.49 -7.65 7.71
N VAL A 16 -7.79 -8.77 7.84
CA VAL A 16 -7.04 -9.38 6.74
C VAL A 16 -7.97 -9.78 5.60
N GLU A 17 -9.11 -10.43 5.90
CA GLU A 17 -10.10 -10.83 4.90
C GLU A 17 -10.73 -9.62 4.18
N GLU A 18 -11.03 -8.54 4.91
CA GLU A 18 -11.51 -7.28 4.33
C GLU A 18 -10.47 -6.63 3.42
N HIS A 19 -9.21 -6.58 3.85
CA HIS A 19 -8.11 -6.08 3.02
C HIS A 19 -7.91 -6.94 1.77
N PHE A 20 -8.02 -8.27 1.89
CA PHE A 20 -8.00 -9.20 0.76
C PHE A 20 -9.16 -8.93 -0.20
N ALA A 21 -10.37 -8.68 0.29
CA ALA A 21 -11.53 -8.41 -0.55
C ALA A 21 -11.37 -7.11 -1.35
N VAL A 22 -10.96 -6.02 -0.68
CA VAL A 22 -10.67 -4.72 -1.32
C VAL A 22 -9.54 -4.85 -2.34
N PHE A 23 -8.47 -5.57 -1.96
CA PHE A 23 -7.33 -5.79 -2.82
C PHE A 23 -7.65 -6.63 -4.05
N LYS A 24 -8.41 -7.72 -3.88
CA LYS A 24 -8.88 -8.57 -4.98
C LYS A 24 -9.70 -7.75 -5.98
N SER A 25 -10.56 -6.86 -5.48
CA SER A 25 -11.31 -5.92 -6.31
C SER A 25 -10.43 -4.88 -7.02
N LEU A 26 -9.38 -4.38 -6.35
CA LEU A 26 -8.45 -3.39 -6.92
C LEU A 26 -7.57 -3.98 -8.01
N ILE A 27 -7.08 -5.20 -7.82
CA ILE A 27 -6.18 -5.89 -8.77
C ILE A 27 -6.98 -6.70 -9.81
N GLN A 28 -8.30 -6.80 -9.65
CA GLN A 28 -9.15 -7.70 -10.44
C GLN A 28 -8.62 -9.13 -10.42
N ALA A 29 -8.12 -9.55 -9.24
CA ALA A 29 -7.40 -10.82 -9.12
C ALA A 29 -8.32 -12.04 -9.29
N ASP A 30 -9.64 -11.83 -9.25
CA ASP A 30 -10.71 -12.77 -9.60
C ASP A 30 -10.87 -13.01 -11.11
N LYS A 31 -10.35 -12.13 -11.98
CA LYS A 31 -10.36 -12.32 -13.43
C LYS A 31 -9.21 -13.21 -13.89
N LEU A 32 -9.24 -14.48 -13.49
CA LEU A 32 -8.34 -15.50 -14.02
C LEU A 32 -8.77 -15.89 -15.44
N TYR A 33 -8.45 -15.06 -16.45
CA TYR A 33 -8.43 -15.48 -17.86
C TYR A 33 -7.21 -16.36 -18.19
N LEU A 34 -6.57 -16.94 -17.16
CA LEU A 34 -5.32 -17.67 -17.26
C LEU A 34 -5.64 -19.16 -17.41
N ARG A 35 -5.39 -19.71 -18.60
CA ARG A 35 -5.61 -21.13 -18.93
C ARG A 35 -4.49 -22.07 -18.44
N ASP A 36 -3.38 -21.50 -17.97
CA ASP A 36 -2.17 -22.22 -17.57
C ASP A 36 -1.94 -22.13 -16.06
N ALA A 37 -1.64 -23.27 -15.42
CA ALA A 37 -1.42 -23.38 -13.98
C ALA A 37 -0.23 -22.53 -13.50
N THR A 38 0.82 -22.40 -14.32
CA THR A 38 1.99 -21.57 -14.00
C THR A 38 1.59 -20.10 -13.91
N ALA A 39 0.78 -19.63 -14.86
CA ALA A 39 0.27 -18.27 -14.86
C ALA A 39 -0.64 -17.99 -13.65
N VAL A 40 -1.49 -18.95 -13.27
CA VAL A 40 -2.32 -18.86 -12.04
C VAL A 40 -1.43 -18.73 -10.80
N PHE A 41 -0.39 -19.57 -10.70
CA PHE A 41 0.54 -19.52 -9.57
C PHE A 41 1.28 -18.18 -9.50
N GLY A 42 1.79 -17.68 -10.63
CA GLY A 42 2.45 -16.38 -10.71
C GLY A 42 1.52 -15.23 -10.29
N HIS A 43 0.26 -15.27 -10.72
CA HIS A 43 -0.75 -14.27 -10.36
C HIS A 43 -1.05 -14.26 -8.86
N VAL A 44 -1.22 -15.45 -8.25
CA VAL A 44 -1.40 -15.58 -6.79
C VAL A 44 -0.17 -15.09 -6.04
N PHE A 45 1.04 -15.42 -6.51
CA PHE A 45 2.29 -15.01 -5.89
C PHE A 45 2.47 -13.48 -5.90
N VAL A 46 2.24 -12.83 -7.04
CA VAL A 46 2.27 -11.35 -7.12
C VAL A 46 1.19 -10.74 -6.22
N GLY A 47 -0.01 -11.34 -6.18
CA GLY A 47 -1.07 -10.95 -5.26
C GLY A 47 -0.62 -10.97 -3.80
N PHE A 48 0.09 -12.03 -3.38
CA PHE A 48 0.65 -12.15 -2.04
C PHE A 48 1.69 -11.04 -1.73
N LEU A 49 2.61 -10.77 -2.66
CA LEU A 49 3.61 -9.70 -2.48
C LEU A 49 2.96 -8.33 -2.31
N CYS A 50 1.99 -8.03 -3.16
CA CYS A 50 1.28 -6.76 -3.13
C CYS A 50 0.44 -6.61 -1.84
N LEU A 51 -0.14 -7.69 -1.31
CA LEU A 51 -0.78 -7.67 0.01
C LEU A 51 0.23 -7.41 1.14
N TYR A 52 1.37 -8.10 1.12
CA TYR A 52 2.42 -7.89 2.11
C TYR A 52 2.85 -6.42 2.15
N LEU A 53 3.05 -5.81 0.99
CA LEU A 53 3.35 -4.38 0.86
C LEU A 53 2.20 -3.50 1.40
N TYR A 54 0.95 -3.82 1.07
CA TYR A 54 -0.23 -3.11 1.59
C TYR A 54 -0.26 -3.12 3.13
N CYS A 55 -0.05 -4.28 3.75
CA CYS A 55 0.01 -4.42 5.21
C CYS A 55 1.17 -3.62 5.81
N ARG A 56 2.34 -3.59 5.16
CA ARG A 56 3.47 -2.74 5.61
C ARG A 56 3.12 -1.26 5.58
N ILE A 57 2.45 -0.80 4.54
CA ILE A 57 1.98 0.59 4.42
C ILE A 57 0.96 0.89 5.54
N LEU A 58 -0.03 0.02 5.72
CA LEU A 58 -1.04 0.19 6.76
C LEU A 58 -0.41 0.24 8.16
N ASN A 59 0.57 -0.61 8.44
CA ASN A 59 1.27 -0.61 9.71
C ASN A 59 2.09 0.66 9.92
N ARG A 60 2.71 1.21 8.88
CA ARG A 60 3.37 2.54 8.94
C ARG A 60 2.36 3.64 9.26
N ILE A 61 1.20 3.66 8.59
CA ILE A 61 0.13 4.64 8.85
C ILE A 61 -0.40 4.52 10.30
N LYS A 62 -0.58 3.29 10.79
CA LYS A 62 -0.97 3.00 12.19
C LYS A 62 0.05 3.56 13.18
N LYS A 63 1.34 3.31 12.96
CA LYS A 63 2.43 3.82 13.80
C LYS A 63 2.48 5.35 13.85
N ALA A 64 2.12 6.02 12.75
CA ALA A 64 2.05 7.48 12.69
C ALA A 64 0.73 8.07 13.25
N GLY A 65 -0.20 7.23 13.73
CA GLY A 65 -1.50 7.67 14.26
C GLY A 65 -2.41 8.31 13.21
N MET A 66 -2.28 7.92 11.93
CA MET A 66 -2.96 8.59 10.81
C MET A 66 -4.15 7.80 10.23
N THR A 67 -4.55 6.69 10.84
CA THR A 67 -5.58 5.77 10.30
C THR A 67 -6.95 6.41 10.09
N ALA A 68 -7.32 7.43 10.86
CA ALA A 68 -8.60 8.13 10.72
C ALA A 68 -8.70 9.00 9.45
N HIS A 69 -7.57 9.38 8.86
CA HIS A 69 -7.53 10.36 7.76
C HIS A 69 -6.79 9.87 6.52
N LEU A 70 -6.16 8.69 6.59
CA LEU A 70 -5.31 8.19 5.53
C LEU A 70 -5.41 6.67 5.41
N SER A 71 -5.99 6.19 4.31
CA SER A 71 -5.92 4.79 3.91
C SER A 71 -4.66 4.51 3.08
N PRO A 72 -4.18 3.26 2.98
CA PRO A 72 -3.06 2.91 2.10
C PRO A 72 -3.29 3.34 0.64
N HIS A 73 -4.51 3.14 0.12
CA HIS A 73 -4.89 3.61 -1.22
C HIS A 73 -4.80 5.14 -1.32
N GLY A 74 -5.32 5.87 -0.33
CA GLY A 74 -5.24 7.33 -0.28
C GLY A 74 -3.81 7.86 -0.22
N LEU A 75 -2.90 7.14 0.45
CA LEU A 75 -1.47 7.45 0.45
C LEU A 75 -0.87 7.24 -0.94
N LEU A 76 -1.09 6.08 -1.56
CA LEU A 76 -0.57 5.78 -2.90
C LEU A 76 -1.04 6.80 -3.93
N LEU A 77 -2.32 7.19 -3.90
CA LEU A 77 -2.88 8.20 -4.80
C LEU A 77 -2.28 9.60 -4.59
N LYS A 78 -1.89 9.95 -3.36
CA LYS A 78 -1.21 11.22 -3.08
C LYS A 78 0.23 11.19 -3.59
N LEU A 79 0.92 10.08 -3.41
CA LEU A 79 2.30 9.88 -3.88
C LEU A 79 2.38 9.77 -5.40
N SER A 80 1.39 9.17 -6.06
CA SER A 80 1.36 9.00 -7.53
C SER A 80 1.30 10.32 -8.30
N LYS A 81 0.98 11.43 -7.64
CA LYS A 81 0.98 12.78 -8.23
C LYS A 81 2.37 13.41 -8.30
N VAL A 82 3.36 12.81 -7.66
CA VAL A 82 4.76 13.27 -7.72
C VAL A 82 5.46 12.46 -8.79
N TYR A 83 6.01 13.15 -9.80
CA TYR A 83 6.69 12.52 -10.92
C TYR A 83 8.18 12.87 -10.90
N ALA A 84 9.01 11.95 -11.36
CA ALA A 84 10.39 12.26 -11.74
C ALA A 84 10.39 12.52 -13.25
N VAL A 85 10.80 13.72 -13.65
CA VAL A 85 10.97 14.11 -15.05
C VAL A 85 12.45 14.04 -15.38
N ARG A 86 12.76 13.45 -16.53
CA ARG A 86 14.12 13.46 -17.07
C ARG A 86 14.19 14.51 -18.17
N SER A 87 15.05 15.50 -17.99
CA SER A 87 15.39 16.49 -19.02
C SER A 87 16.86 16.27 -19.41
N GLY A 88 17.08 15.57 -20.52
CA GLY A 88 18.44 15.19 -20.95
C GLY A 88 19.14 14.23 -19.97
N GLU A 89 20.31 14.63 -19.47
CA GLU A 89 21.09 13.86 -18.49
C GLU A 89 20.59 14.07 -17.04
N GLU A 90 19.82 15.11 -16.78
CA GLU A 90 19.37 15.45 -15.44
C GLU A 90 18.01 14.82 -15.11
N ARG A 91 17.91 14.25 -13.91
CA ARG A 91 16.65 13.76 -13.32
C ARG A 91 16.18 14.78 -12.30
N ALA A 92 15.08 15.46 -12.58
CA ALA A 92 14.45 16.41 -11.67
C ALA A 92 13.11 15.86 -11.18
N ILE A 93 12.82 15.95 -9.89
CA ILE A 93 11.48 15.63 -9.37
C ILE A 93 10.58 16.85 -9.61
N THR A 94 9.35 16.63 -10.07
CA THR A 94 8.32 17.68 -10.16
C THR A 94 8.05 18.29 -8.78
N GLU A 95 7.41 19.45 -8.74
CA GLU A 95 7.01 20.06 -7.47
C GLU A 95 6.25 19.06 -6.57
N VAL A 96 6.77 18.85 -5.36
CA VAL A 96 6.14 17.99 -4.35
C VAL A 96 5.17 18.87 -3.55
N PRO A 97 3.84 18.64 -3.61
CA PRO A 97 2.89 19.45 -2.86
C PRO A 97 3.20 19.42 -1.36
N LYS A 98 3.08 20.57 -0.69
CA LYS A 98 3.37 20.70 0.76
C LYS A 98 2.67 19.65 1.62
N GLN A 99 1.42 19.31 1.28
CA GLN A 99 0.66 18.28 1.99
C GLN A 99 1.28 16.88 1.82
N VAL A 100 1.80 16.56 0.64
CA VAL A 100 2.46 15.27 0.36
C VAL A 100 3.78 15.17 1.11
N ARG A 101 4.56 16.26 1.15
CA ARG A 101 5.81 16.33 1.93
C ARG A 101 5.56 16.12 3.43
N LYS A 102 4.57 16.81 4.02
CA LYS A 102 4.17 16.61 5.43
C LYS A 102 3.74 15.16 5.73
N ILE A 103 3.04 14.52 4.79
CA ILE A 103 2.64 13.11 4.94
C ILE A 103 3.87 12.20 4.89
N ALA A 104 4.79 12.43 3.97
CA ALA A 104 6.03 11.66 3.86
C ALA A 104 6.90 11.81 5.12
N GLU A 105 7.04 13.02 5.66
CA GLU A 105 7.76 13.28 6.92
C GLU A 105 7.12 12.55 8.11
N ARG A 106 5.79 12.69 8.29
CA ARG A 106 5.07 11.97 9.37
C ARG A 106 5.14 10.45 9.26
N LEU A 107 5.28 9.93 8.03
CA LEU A 107 5.43 8.51 7.77
C LEU A 107 6.90 8.06 7.70
N GLU A 108 7.86 8.96 7.93
CA GLU A 108 9.31 8.71 7.86
C GLU A 108 9.75 8.11 6.51
N LEU A 109 9.22 8.67 5.41
CA LEU A 109 9.49 8.24 4.05
C LEU A 109 10.58 9.11 3.41
N ASN A 110 11.80 8.58 3.30
CA ASN A 110 12.93 9.23 2.64
C ASN A 110 12.90 9.00 1.12
N ILE A 111 11.84 9.46 0.46
CA ILE A 111 11.58 9.19 -0.97
C ILE A 111 11.71 10.44 -1.86
N PHE A 112 11.83 11.62 -1.26
CA PHE A 112 12.03 12.89 -1.96
C PHE A 112 13.43 13.43 -1.67
N PRO A 113 14.08 14.11 -2.63
CA PRO A 113 15.35 14.77 -2.39
C PRO A 113 15.16 15.88 -1.35
N ASN A 114 16.17 16.02 -0.49
CA ASN A 114 16.31 17.21 0.34
C ASN A 114 16.64 18.37 -0.60
N ILE A 115 15.78 19.37 -0.63
CA ILE A 115 16.01 20.64 -1.32
C ILE A 115 16.83 21.51 -0.37
#